data_AF-A0A368FB34-F1
#
_entry.id   AF-A0A368FB34-F1
#
_cell.length_a   1.000
_cell.length_b   1.000
_cell.length_c   1.000
_cell.angle_alpha   90.00
_cell.angle_beta   90.00
_cell.angle_gamma   90.00
#
_symmetry.space_group_name_H-M   'P 1'
#
loop_
_entity.id
_entity.type
_entity.pdbx_description
1 polymer ?
#
loop_
_entity_poly.entity_id
_entity_poly.type
_entity_poly.pdbx_seq_one_letter_code
_entity_poly.pdbx_strand_id
1 'polypeptide(L)'
;MAKTATLPKLELLALLIGSQLTDFFLQELDINVEKIHIFSDSNITLSQLHSGRNGGTFVNNRVRKMRALHESWLSKNIDSRYYCVHTNDNIADCATRGLNSSALQDHEWWKGPGFILTDYQTGPR
;
A
#
# COMPACT_ATOMS: atom_id res chain seq x y z
N MET A 1 -5.80 25.10 16.29
CA MET A 1 -4.46 24.86 15.69
C MET A 1 -4.48 23.51 15.00
N ALA A 2 -4.23 23.44 13.69
CA ALA A 2 -4.13 22.17 12.98
C ALA A 2 -2.90 21.42 13.49
N LYS A 3 -3.09 20.21 14.02
CA LYS A 3 -1.98 19.38 14.51
C LYS A 3 -1.27 18.80 13.30
N THR A 4 -0.05 19.26 13.02
CA THR A 4 0.76 18.75 11.91
C THR A 4 0.88 17.24 12.03
N ALA A 5 0.50 16.52 10.97
CA ALA A 5 0.64 15.08 10.92
C ALA A 5 2.14 14.73 10.91
N THR A 6 2.55 13.81 11.77
CA THR A 6 3.91 13.27 11.77
C THR A 6 4.08 12.34 10.56
N LEU A 7 5.30 12.19 10.05
CA LEU A 7 5.59 11.31 8.92
C LEU A 7 4.97 9.89 9.08
N PRO A 8 5.09 9.19 10.23
CA PRO A 8 4.47 7.88 10.40
C PRO A 8 2.93 7.87 10.28
N LYS A 9 2.27 8.99 10.60
CA LYS A 9 0.81 9.10 10.44
C LYS A 9 0.43 9.32 8.99
N LEU A 10 1.27 10.02 8.22
CA LEU A 10 1.08 10.21 6.78
C LEU A 10 1.28 8.90 6.03
N GLU A 11 2.31 8.14 6.36
CA GLU A 11 2.56 6.80 5.80
C GLU A 11 1.40 5.84 6.08
N LEU A 12 0.91 5.82 7.33
CA LEU A 12 -0.27 5.02 7.70
C LEU A 12 -1.54 5.45 6.94
N LEU A 13 -1.72 6.74 6.72
CA LEU A 13 -2.83 7.26 5.94
C LEU A 13 -2.71 6.88 4.46
N ALA A 14 -1.50 6.98 3.90
CA ALA A 14 -1.23 6.60 2.51
C ALA A 14 -1.57 5.12 2.28
N LEU A 15 -1.13 4.24 3.20
CA LEU A 15 -1.47 2.81 3.11
C LEU A 15 -2.98 2.56 3.19
N LEU A 16 -3.67 3.23 4.12
CA LEU A 16 -5.13 3.11 4.24
C LEU A 16 -5.86 3.61 2.98
N ILE A 17 -5.44 4.76 2.42
CA ILE A 17 -6.02 5.31 1.20
C ILE A 17 -5.81 4.33 0.04
N GLY A 18 -4.61 3.77 -0.10
CA GLY A 18 -4.32 2.72 -1.06
C GLY A 18 -5.26 1.53 -0.93
N SER A 19 -5.45 1.01 0.29
CA SER A 19 -6.38 -0.10 0.55
C SER A 19 -7.83 0.25 0.20
N GLN A 20 -8.31 1.45 0.54
CA GLN A 20 -9.67 1.87 0.22
C GLN A 20 -9.88 2.06 -1.28
N LEU A 21 -8.87 2.56 -1.98
CA LEU A 21 -8.91 2.72 -3.42
C LEU A 21 -8.93 1.36 -4.13
N THR A 22 -8.17 0.38 -3.64
CA THR A 22 -8.26 -1.01 -4.11
C THR A 22 -9.67 -1.56 -3.95
N ASP A 23 -10.28 -1.36 -2.77
CA ASP A 23 -11.64 -1.85 -2.52
C ASP A 23 -12.68 -1.18 -3.44
N PHE A 24 -12.52 0.11 -3.71
CA PHE A 24 -13.33 0.82 -4.70
C PHE A 24 -13.17 0.21 -6.10
N PHE A 25 -11.94 -0.03 -6.56
CA PHE A 25 -11.73 -0.63 -7.87
C PHE A 25 -12.32 -2.05 -7.99
N LEU A 26 -12.28 -2.86 -6.93
CA LEU A 26 -12.92 -4.18 -6.95
C LEU A 26 -14.46 -4.12 -7.10
N GLN A 27 -15.08 -3.00 -6.71
CA GLN A 27 -16.53 -2.81 -6.83
C GLN A 27 -16.92 -2.30 -8.22
N GLU A 28 -16.05 -1.50 -8.84
CA GLU A 28 -16.32 -0.82 -10.11
C GLU A 28 -15.81 -1.57 -11.34
N LEU A 29 -14.77 -2.40 -11.19
CA LEU A 29 -14.20 -3.15 -12.31
C LEU A 29 -14.90 -4.51 -12.45
N ASP A 30 -15.40 -4.79 -13.65
CA ASP A 30 -15.94 -6.09 -14.03
C ASP A 30 -14.81 -7.05 -14.45
N ILE A 31 -13.89 -7.32 -13.51
CA ILE A 31 -12.77 -8.25 -13.69
C ILE A 31 -12.68 -9.21 -12.51
N ASN A 32 -12.36 -10.47 -12.79
CA ASN A 32 -12.08 -11.44 -11.74
C ASN A 32 -10.67 -11.22 -11.17
N VAL A 33 -10.60 -10.69 -9.95
CA VAL A 33 -9.32 -10.49 -9.25
C VAL A 33 -9.05 -11.67 -8.32
N GLU A 34 -7.98 -12.40 -8.58
CA GLU A 34 -7.57 -13.53 -7.73
C GLU A 34 -6.64 -13.09 -6.59
N LYS A 35 -5.86 -12.02 -6.79
CA LYS A 35 -4.82 -11.58 -5.85
C LYS A 35 -4.73 -10.07 -5.73
N ILE A 36 -4.43 -9.61 -4.51
CA ILE A 36 -4.15 -8.20 -4.20
C ILE A 36 -2.83 -8.11 -3.46
N HIS A 37 -1.87 -7.37 -4.01
CA HIS A 37 -0.62 -7.07 -3.34
C HIS A 37 -0.52 -5.56 -3.09
N ILE A 38 -0.33 -5.18 -1.83
CA ILE A 38 -0.15 -3.77 -1.44
C ILE A 38 1.27 -3.62 -0.88
N PHE A 39 2.07 -2.72 -1.46
CA PHE A 39 3.46 -2.51 -1.10
C PHE A 39 3.64 -1.20 -0.33
N SER A 40 4.52 -1.20 0.66
CA SER A 40 4.96 0.00 1.38
C SER A 40 6.40 -0.17 1.85
N ASP A 41 7.17 0.92 1.86
CA ASP A 41 8.50 0.97 2.47
C ASP A 41 8.48 1.40 3.95
N SER A 42 7.31 1.74 4.49
CA SER A 42 7.15 2.12 5.89
C SER A 42 7.09 0.88 6.78
N ASN A 43 8.26 0.45 7.25
CA ASN A 43 8.41 -0.62 8.24
C ASN A 43 7.57 -0.39 9.50
N ILE A 44 7.43 0.87 9.93
CA ILE A 44 6.62 1.23 11.11
C ILE A 44 5.14 0.94 10.84
N THR A 45 4.62 1.39 9.69
CA THR A 45 3.22 1.20 9.31
C THR A 45 2.89 -0.29 9.14
N LEU A 46 3.73 -1.03 8.43
CA LEU A 46 3.56 -2.47 8.24
C LEU A 46 3.65 -3.23 9.57
N SER A 47 4.62 -2.88 10.42
CA SER A 47 4.73 -3.47 11.76
C SER A 47 3.47 -3.26 12.60
N GLN A 48 2.88 -2.06 12.57
CA GLN A 48 1.61 -1.78 13.25
C GLN A 48 0.46 -2.62 12.67
N LEU A 49 0.40 -2.77 11.35
CA LEU A 49 -0.62 -3.57 10.68
C LEU A 49 -0.51 -5.06 11.02
N HIS A 50 0.70 -5.63 11.06
CA HIS A 50 0.92 -7.05 11.33
C HIS A 50 0.91 -7.40 12.82
N SER A 51 1.61 -6.62 13.67
CA SER A 51 1.82 -6.98 15.07
C SER A 51 0.63 -6.70 15.99
N GLY A 52 -0.29 -5.80 15.59
CA GLY A 52 -1.40 -5.38 16.44
C GLY A 52 -0.98 -4.65 17.72
N ARG A 53 0.27 -4.21 17.82
CA ARG A 53 0.75 -3.42 18.96
C ARG A 53 -0.02 -2.11 19.05
N ASN A 54 -0.30 -1.68 20.28
CA ASN A 54 -1.08 -0.48 20.54
C ASN A 54 -0.32 0.78 20.10
N GLY A 55 -0.74 1.40 19.00
CA GLY A 55 -0.20 2.67 18.47
C GLY A 55 -1.03 3.90 18.91
N GLY A 56 -1.94 3.72 19.86
CA GLY A 56 -2.94 4.71 20.25
C GLY A 56 -4.15 4.75 19.31
N THR A 57 -5.21 5.44 19.75
CA THR A 57 -6.53 5.42 19.10
C THR A 57 -6.50 5.76 17.61
N PHE A 58 -5.68 6.73 17.20
CA PHE A 58 -5.57 7.15 15.79
C PHE A 58 -5.06 6.02 14.90
N VAL A 59 -4.00 5.33 15.34
CA VAL A 59 -3.35 4.25 14.60
C VAL A 59 -4.25 3.02 14.60
N ASN A 60 -4.71 2.61 15.79
CA ASN A 60 -5.51 1.40 15.97
C ASN A 60 -6.81 1.44 15.15
N ASN A 61 -7.47 2.60 15.07
CA ASN A 61 -8.69 2.76 14.26
C ASN A 61 -8.44 2.57 12.76
N ARG A 62 -7.26 2.95 12.25
CA ARG A 62 -6.90 2.82 10.83
C ARG A 62 -6.42 1.43 10.49
N VAL A 63 -5.61 0.83 11.36
CA VAL A 63 -5.22 -0.58 11.27
C VAL A 63 -6.46 -1.48 11.27
N ARG A 64 -7.44 -1.23 12.15
CA ARG A 64 -8.71 -1.96 12.17
C ARG A 64 -9.46 -1.87 10.84
N LYS A 65 -9.51 -0.70 10.20
CA LYS A 65 -10.14 -0.53 8.88
C LYS A 65 -9.43 -1.34 7.80
N MET A 66 -8.10 -1.27 7.73
CA MET A 66 -7.32 -2.04 6.75
C MET A 66 -7.48 -3.55 6.94
N ARG A 67 -7.52 -4.03 8.19
CA ARG A 67 -7.77 -5.45 8.51
C ARG A 67 -9.18 -5.88 8.09
N ALA A 68 -10.20 -5.06 8.33
CA ALA A 68 -11.55 -5.37 7.88
C ALA A 68 -11.67 -5.45 6.35
N LEU A 69 -10.96 -4.59 5.62
CA LEU A 69 -10.87 -4.68 4.15
C LEU A 69 -10.20 -5.98 3.72
N HIS A 70 -9.06 -6.32 4.32
CA HIS A 70 -8.34 -7.57 4.05
C HIS A 70 -9.21 -8.81 4.32
N GLU A 71 -9.91 -8.85 5.45
CA GLU A 71 -10.87 -9.92 5.77
C GLU A 71 -12.01 -9.99 4.74
N SER A 72 -12.52 -8.85 4.27
CA SER A 72 -13.52 -8.80 3.20
C SER A 72 -12.99 -9.38 1.89
N TRP A 73 -11.77 -9.04 1.49
CA TRP A 73 -11.15 -9.58 0.27
C TRP A 73 -10.94 -11.10 0.36
N LEU A 74 -10.45 -11.59 1.51
CA LEU A 74 -10.33 -13.03 1.75
C LEU A 74 -11.68 -13.75 1.68
N SER A 75 -12.76 -13.15 2.20
CA SER A 75 -14.11 -13.71 2.13
C SER A 75 -14.65 -13.82 0.70
N LYS A 76 -14.12 -13.01 -0.23
CA LYS A 76 -14.40 -13.05 -1.67
C LYS A 76 -13.46 -13.99 -2.43
N ASN A 77 -12.69 -14.82 -1.72
CA ASN A 77 -11.68 -15.73 -2.27
C ASN A 77 -10.54 -15.01 -3.02
N ILE A 78 -10.17 -13.81 -2.57
CA ILE A 78 -9.07 -13.02 -3.12
C ILE A 78 -7.88 -13.12 -2.15
N ASP A 79 -6.76 -13.73 -2.58
CA ASP A 79 -5.53 -13.79 -1.77
C ASP A 79 -4.92 -12.38 -1.71
N SER A 80 -4.98 -11.75 -0.53
CA SER A 80 -4.55 -10.38 -0.36
C SER A 80 -3.44 -10.27 0.67
N ARG A 81 -2.39 -9.51 0.39
CA ARG A 81 -1.24 -9.35 1.29
C ARG A 81 -0.62 -7.96 1.23
N TYR A 82 -0.06 -7.56 2.36
CA TYR A 82 0.73 -6.34 2.52
C TYR A 82 2.21 -6.72 2.59
N TYR A 83 3.04 -6.05 1.81
CA TYR A 83 4.47 -6.35 1.67
C TYR A 83 5.33 -5.14 1.98
N CYS A 84 6.52 -5.42 2.53
CA CYS A 84 7.58 -4.45 2.59
C CYS A 84 8.30 -4.40 1.24
N VAL A 85 8.68 -3.19 0.83
CA VAL A 85 9.55 -2.95 -0.31
C VAL A 85 10.69 -2.03 0.14
N HIS A 86 11.88 -2.17 -0.45
CA HIS A 86 12.96 -1.24 -0.17
C HIS A 86 12.57 0.17 -0.63
N THR A 87 12.95 1.20 0.13
CA THR A 87 12.65 2.61 -0.22
C THR A 87 13.06 2.99 -1.65
N ASN A 88 14.18 2.43 -2.15
CA ASN A 88 14.64 2.71 -3.51
C ASN A 88 13.78 2.05 -4.59
N ASP A 89 13.06 0.98 -4.24
CA ASP A 89 12.17 0.25 -5.15
C ASP A 89 10.70 0.72 -5.00
N ASN A 90 10.42 1.62 -4.06
CA ASN A 90 9.11 2.21 -3.86
C ASN A 90 8.86 3.35 -4.86
N ILE A 91 8.37 2.99 -6.04
CA ILE A 91 8.07 3.96 -7.10
C ILE A 91 6.97 4.95 -6.67
N ALA A 92 6.14 4.64 -5.67
CA ALA A 92 5.15 5.61 -5.18
C ALA A 92 5.78 6.90 -4.62
N ASP A 93 7.03 6.83 -4.15
CA ASP A 93 7.76 7.97 -3.61
C ASP A 93 8.10 9.01 -4.69
N CYS A 94 8.26 8.60 -5.95
CA CYS A 94 8.53 9.55 -7.04
C CYS A 94 7.33 10.48 -7.29
N ALA A 95 6.10 9.99 -7.06
CA ALA A 95 4.88 10.78 -7.17
C ALA A 95 4.73 11.77 -6.00
N THR A 96 5.29 11.47 -4.83
CA THR A 96 5.18 12.34 -3.64
C THR A 96 6.31 13.37 -3.55
N ARG A 97 7.52 13.04 -4.02
CA ARG A 97 8.68 13.97 -4.07
C ARG A 97 8.65 14.90 -5.28
N GLY A 98 7.91 14.53 -6.31
CA GLY A 98 7.81 15.26 -7.56
C GLY A 98 8.84 14.78 -8.58
N LEU A 99 8.37 14.56 -9.81
CA LEU A 99 9.19 14.29 -10.99
C LEU A 99 8.92 15.37 -12.02
N ASN A 100 9.96 15.83 -12.72
CA ASN A 100 9.77 16.69 -13.88
C ASN A 100 9.21 15.88 -15.07
N SER A 101 8.52 16.56 -15.98
CA SER A 101 7.79 15.89 -17.06
C SER A 101 8.68 15.06 -17.99
N SER A 102 9.92 15.50 -18.25
CA SER A 102 10.85 14.76 -19.11
C SER A 102 11.34 13.47 -18.45
N ALA A 103 11.65 13.50 -17.15
CA ALA A 103 12.01 12.31 -16.38
C ALA A 103 10.84 11.33 -16.24
N LEU A 104 9.60 11.83 -16.21
CA LEU A 104 8.40 11.00 -16.08
C LEU A 104 8.09 10.20 -17.37
N GLN A 105 8.44 10.68 -18.56
CA GLN A 105 8.07 10.04 -19.84
C GLN A 105 8.51 8.57 -19.93
N ASP A 106 9.73 8.28 -19.47
CA ASP A 106 10.32 6.93 -19.52
C ASP A 106 10.47 6.27 -18.14
N HIS A 107 9.86 6.84 -17.11
CA HIS A 107 10.01 6.40 -15.73
C HIS A 107 9.38 5.02 -15.47
N GLU A 108 9.90 4.32 -14.46
CA GLU A 108 9.36 3.04 -13.98
C GLU A 108 7.92 3.15 -13.46
N TRP A 109 7.40 4.36 -13.23
CA TRP A 109 6.00 4.61 -12.84
C TRP A 109 5.02 4.00 -13.85
N TRP A 110 5.32 4.09 -15.14
CA TRP A 110 4.46 3.56 -16.19
C TRP A 110 4.74 2.09 -16.51
N LYS A 111 5.97 1.64 -16.26
CA LYS A 111 6.45 0.30 -16.62
C LYS A 111 6.22 -0.72 -15.50
N GLY A 112 6.12 -0.24 -14.27
CA GLY A 112 6.20 -1.06 -13.06
C GLY A 112 7.66 -1.35 -12.67
N PRO A 113 7.94 -1.57 -11.38
CA PRO A 113 9.26 -1.99 -10.92
C PRO A 113 9.55 -3.42 -11.35
N GLY A 114 10.83 -3.73 -11.56
CA GLY A 114 11.27 -5.05 -12.01
C GLY A 114 10.72 -6.21 -11.16
N PHE A 115 10.62 -6.04 -9.84
CA PHE A 115 10.13 -7.08 -8.94
C PHE A 115 8.63 -7.41 -9.10
N ILE A 116 7.84 -6.51 -9.70
CA ILE A 116 6.44 -6.78 -10.07
C ILE A 116 6.37 -7.49 -11.42
N LEU A 117 7.35 -7.27 -12.30
CA LEU A 117 7.37 -7.81 -13.65
C LEU A 117 7.98 -9.22 -13.73
N THR A 118 8.88 -9.58 -12.81
CA THR A 118 9.47 -10.92 -12.72
C THR A 118 8.67 -11.77 -11.74
N ASP A 119 8.24 -12.94 -12.19
CA ASP A 119 7.31 -13.88 -11.54
C ASP A 119 7.25 -13.82 -9.99
N TYR A 120 6.07 -13.47 -9.48
CA TYR A 120 5.72 -13.06 -8.11
C TYR A 120 5.97 -14.10 -7.00
N GLN A 121 6.54 -15.27 -7.32
CA GLN A 121 6.73 -16.36 -6.35
C GLN A 121 7.72 -15.99 -5.24
N THR A 122 8.56 -14.98 -5.47
CA THR A 122 9.46 -14.41 -4.48
C THR A 122 9.39 -12.89 -4.54
N GLY A 123 8.31 -12.30 -4.01
CA GLY A 123 8.29 -10.85 -3.75
C GLY A 123 9.50 -10.42 -2.88
N PRO A 124 9.83 -9.11 -2.84
CA PRO A 124 10.89 -8.63 -1.95
C PRO A 124 10.65 -9.14 -0.52
N ARG A 125 11.72 -9.67 0.10
CA ARG A 125 11.68 -10.27 1.45
C ARG A 125 11.33 -9.26 2.52
#